data_AF-A0A2E2CVY7-F1
#
_entry.id   AF-A0A2E2CVY7-F1
#
_cell.length_a   1.000
_cell.length_b   1.000
_cell.length_c   1.000
_cell.angle_alpha   90.00
_cell.angle_beta   90.00
_cell.angle_gamma   90.00
#
_symmetry.space_group_name_H-M   'P 1'
#
loop_
_entity.id
_entity.type
_entity.pdbx_description
1 polymer ?
#
loop_
_entity_poly.entity_id
_entity_poly.type
_entity_poly.pdbx_seq_one_letter_code
_entity_poly.pdbx_strand_id
1 'polypeptide(L)'
;MIGFGAMAQDAGLAILPALGITTLVWGIAGQVALVDIHASGGSLLALFVAVALANLRMFPMVVTGLSSVTGGRKLSVVSRLLLMQTLAISCWTQMMTRADHVPARQRLRYYIGFAVTLIGAALLGTTIGHQLGRVVPQSVLIVAIFMTPLYLLLLICGARQWANRLSVLFGIAVGLALYPVMGDWAVIAAGLLGGTLGFFSAPHLFRNKAGD
;
A
#
# COMPACT_ATOMS: atom_id res chain seq x y z
N MET A 1 9.59 -4.13 4.79
CA MET A 1 9.19 -5.09 5.84
C MET A 1 10.02 -4.97 7.11
N ILE A 2 11.33 -4.64 7.03
CA ILE A 2 12.15 -4.36 8.23
C ILE A 2 11.52 -3.29 9.15
N GLY A 3 11.10 -2.14 8.60
CA GLY A 3 10.46 -1.09 9.39
C GLY A 3 9.15 -1.54 10.08
N PHE A 4 8.35 -2.37 9.40
CA PHE A 4 7.15 -2.95 10.01
C PHE A 4 7.49 -3.95 11.13
N GLY A 5 8.46 -4.84 10.91
CA GLY A 5 8.88 -5.80 11.93
C GLY A 5 9.31 -5.12 13.23
N ALA A 6 10.04 -4.01 13.11
CA ALA A 6 10.47 -3.24 14.25
C ALA A 6 9.32 -2.50 14.95
N MET A 7 8.37 -1.94 14.19
CA MET A 7 7.12 -1.37 14.74
C MET A 7 6.27 -2.42 15.47
N ALA A 8 6.15 -3.62 14.90
CA ALA A 8 5.41 -4.70 15.54
C ALA A 8 6.04 -5.12 16.88
N GLN A 9 7.38 -5.12 16.97
CA GLN A 9 8.09 -5.37 18.22
C GLN A 9 7.84 -4.26 19.25
N ASP A 10 7.82 -2.99 18.84
CA ASP A 10 7.55 -1.84 19.70
C ASP A 10 6.11 -1.86 20.24
N ALA A 11 5.14 -2.26 19.40
CA ALA A 11 3.76 -2.49 19.80
C ALA A 11 3.55 -3.75 20.67
N GLY A 12 4.61 -4.46 21.03
CA GLY A 12 4.55 -5.67 21.88
C GLY A 12 4.04 -6.93 21.18
N LEU A 13 3.89 -6.92 19.84
CA LEU A 13 3.46 -8.11 19.11
C LEU A 13 4.55 -9.17 19.10
N ALA A 14 4.16 -10.42 19.35
CA ALA A 14 5.03 -11.56 19.14
C ALA A 14 5.42 -11.71 17.65
N ILE A 15 6.53 -12.38 17.37
CA ILE A 15 7.03 -12.57 16.01
C ILE A 15 6.01 -13.30 15.11
N LEU A 16 5.30 -14.29 15.65
CA LEU A 16 4.38 -15.12 14.87
C LEU A 16 3.20 -14.33 14.28
N PRO A 17 2.44 -13.53 15.06
CA PRO A 17 1.41 -12.65 14.48
C PRO A 17 2.00 -11.58 13.55
N ALA A 18 3.20 -11.06 13.81
CA ALA A 18 3.86 -10.11 12.91
C ALA A 18 4.18 -10.73 11.52
N LEU A 19 4.64 -11.99 11.49
CA LEU A 19 4.84 -12.73 10.24
C LEU A 19 3.52 -13.06 9.54
N GLY A 20 2.47 -13.37 10.31
CA GLY A 20 1.11 -13.53 9.79
C GLY A 20 0.61 -12.26 9.08
N ILE A 21 0.75 -11.11 9.72
CA ILE A 21 0.38 -9.80 9.15
C ILE A 21 1.20 -9.51 7.89
N THR A 22 2.51 -9.82 7.90
CA THR A 22 3.39 -9.63 6.73
C THR A 22 2.93 -10.44 5.51
N THR A 23 2.44 -11.66 5.74
CA THR A 23 2.02 -12.58 4.67
C THR A 23 0.63 -12.23 4.13
N LEU A 24 -0.24 -11.72 4.99
CA LEU A 24 -1.63 -11.41 4.65
C LEU A 24 -1.80 -9.98 4.11
N VAL A 25 -1.05 -9.02 4.63
CA VAL A 25 -1.17 -7.61 4.31
C VAL A 25 0.14 -7.13 3.71
N TRP A 26 0.18 -6.95 2.39
CA TRP A 26 1.39 -6.50 1.70
C TRP A 26 1.65 -4.99 1.85
N GLY A 27 0.60 -4.19 1.92
CA GLY A 27 0.71 -2.74 1.99
C GLY A 27 1.10 -2.26 3.37
N ILE A 28 2.24 -1.56 3.48
CA ILE A 28 2.76 -1.04 4.75
C ILE A 28 1.72 -0.15 5.45
N ALA A 29 0.98 0.70 4.72
CA ALA A 29 -0.07 1.54 5.31
C ALA A 29 -1.16 0.71 6.01
N GLY A 30 -1.57 -0.41 5.42
CA GLY A 30 -2.52 -1.32 6.05
C GLY A 30 -1.92 -2.06 7.25
N GLN A 31 -0.65 -2.45 7.18
CA GLN A 31 0.04 -3.08 8.30
C GLN A 31 0.15 -2.14 9.52
N VAL A 32 0.49 -0.87 9.28
CA VAL A 32 0.57 0.18 10.31
C VAL A 32 -0.80 0.41 10.93
N ALA A 33 -1.85 0.61 10.13
CA ALA A 33 -3.21 0.79 10.62
C ALA A 33 -3.71 -0.42 11.42
N LEU A 34 -3.36 -1.64 11.00
CA LEU A 34 -3.71 -2.87 11.72
C LEU A 34 -3.10 -2.89 13.11
N VAL A 35 -1.80 -2.58 13.23
CA VAL A 35 -1.10 -2.57 14.52
C VAL A 35 -1.65 -1.48 15.44
N ASP A 36 -1.92 -0.29 14.90
CA ASP A 36 -2.43 0.85 15.65
C ASP A 36 -3.85 0.61 16.21
N ILE A 37 -4.76 0.09 15.38
CA ILE A 37 -6.12 -0.27 15.81
C ILE A 37 -6.10 -1.44 16.80
N HIS A 38 -5.18 -2.39 16.62
CA HIS A 38 -5.02 -3.50 17.56
C HIS A 38 -4.50 -3.01 18.92
N ALA A 39 -3.50 -2.11 18.94
CA ALA A 39 -2.92 -1.56 20.16
C ALA A 39 -3.91 -0.68 20.95
N SER A 40 -4.79 0.04 20.26
CA SER A 40 -5.87 0.85 20.86
C SER A 40 -7.09 0.04 21.33
N GLY A 41 -7.11 -1.28 21.11
CA GLY A 41 -8.23 -2.15 21.50
C GLY A 41 -9.48 -1.97 20.64
N GLY A 42 -9.32 -1.49 19.40
CA GLY A 42 -10.43 -1.27 18.47
C GLY A 42 -11.12 -2.56 18.02
N SER A 43 -12.33 -2.43 17.46
CA SER A 43 -13.10 -3.58 17.00
C SER A 43 -12.47 -4.24 15.77
N LEU A 44 -12.66 -5.57 15.64
CA LEU A 44 -12.18 -6.32 14.47
C LEU A 44 -12.77 -5.81 13.14
N LEU A 45 -14.01 -5.32 13.18
CA LEU A 45 -14.66 -4.72 12.01
C LEU A 45 -13.96 -3.41 11.60
N ALA A 46 -13.65 -2.54 12.55
CA ALA A 46 -12.93 -1.29 12.28
C ALA A 46 -11.55 -1.56 11.69
N LEU A 47 -10.83 -2.54 12.25
CA LEU A 47 -9.54 -3.01 11.74
C LEU A 47 -9.67 -3.51 10.29
N PHE A 48 -10.65 -4.39 10.01
CA PHE A 48 -10.87 -4.91 8.66
C PHE A 48 -11.16 -3.80 7.65
N VAL A 49 -12.08 -2.88 7.98
CA VAL A 49 -12.47 -1.77 7.10
C VAL A 49 -11.28 -0.83 6.86
N ALA A 50 -10.53 -0.47 7.90
CA ALA A 50 -9.37 0.40 7.78
C ALA A 50 -8.28 -0.21 6.89
N VAL A 51 -7.96 -1.50 7.10
CA VAL A 51 -6.97 -2.22 6.30
C VAL A 51 -7.43 -2.39 4.85
N ALA A 52 -8.72 -2.68 4.63
CA ALA A 52 -9.28 -2.80 3.30
C ALA A 52 -9.22 -1.47 2.54
N LEU A 53 -9.64 -0.37 3.16
CA LEU A 53 -9.59 0.97 2.55
C LEU A 53 -8.15 1.42 2.27
N ALA A 54 -7.22 1.18 3.20
CA ALA A 54 -5.81 1.51 3.01
C ALA A 54 -5.17 0.78 1.82
N ASN A 55 -5.66 -0.43 1.51
CA ASN A 55 -5.15 -1.25 0.41
C ASN A 55 -6.01 -1.22 -0.85
N LEU A 56 -7.16 -0.53 -0.85
CA LEU A 56 -8.11 -0.53 -1.97
C LEU A 56 -7.45 -0.08 -3.29
N ARG A 57 -6.46 0.82 -3.21
CA ARG A 57 -5.66 1.29 -4.36
C ARG A 57 -4.90 0.18 -5.10
N MET A 58 -4.68 -0.97 -4.47
CA MET A 58 -4.02 -2.14 -5.05
C MET A 58 -4.95 -2.94 -5.95
N PHE A 59 -6.27 -2.78 -5.79
CA PHE A 59 -7.27 -3.60 -6.49
C PHE A 59 -7.10 -3.57 -8.02
N PRO A 60 -6.94 -2.41 -8.69
CA PRO A 60 -6.74 -2.38 -10.14
C PRO A 60 -5.44 -3.08 -10.58
N MET A 61 -4.40 -3.01 -9.75
CA MET A 61 -3.12 -3.69 -10.02
C MET A 61 -3.28 -5.21 -9.94
N VAL A 62 -4.00 -5.72 -8.94
CA VAL A 62 -4.25 -7.17 -8.82
C VAL A 62 -5.06 -7.69 -10.01
N VAL A 63 -6.10 -6.97 -10.43
CA VAL A 63 -6.95 -7.37 -11.57
C VAL A 63 -6.15 -7.43 -12.87
N THR A 64 -5.36 -6.40 -13.16
CA THR A 64 -4.54 -6.31 -14.39
C THR A 64 -3.32 -7.22 -14.36
N GLY A 65 -2.70 -7.41 -13.19
CA GLY A 65 -1.58 -8.33 -13.03
C GLY A 65 -2.00 -9.78 -13.24
N LEU A 66 -3.15 -10.16 -12.68
CA LEU A 66 -3.66 -11.52 -12.81
C LEU A 66 -4.00 -11.90 -14.26
N SER A 67 -4.60 -11.00 -15.03
CA SER A 67 -4.87 -11.25 -16.45
C SER A 67 -3.57 -11.46 -17.23
N SER A 68 -2.53 -10.70 -16.94
CA SER A 68 -1.21 -10.82 -17.55
C SER A 68 -0.48 -12.13 -17.19
N VAL A 69 -0.55 -12.53 -15.91
CA VAL A 69 0.07 -13.78 -15.43
C VAL A 69 -0.65 -15.02 -15.97
N THR A 70 -1.98 -14.99 -16.04
CA THR A 70 -2.78 -16.14 -16.46
C THR A 70 -2.88 -16.29 -17.97
N GLY A 71 -2.72 -15.20 -18.74
CA GLY A 71 -2.75 -15.25 -20.21
C GLY A 71 -4.01 -15.89 -20.78
N GLY A 72 -5.16 -15.74 -20.11
CA GLY A 72 -6.44 -16.34 -20.51
C GLY A 72 -6.65 -17.80 -20.09
N ARG A 73 -5.71 -18.40 -19.35
CA ARG A 73 -5.84 -19.78 -18.85
C ARG A 73 -6.89 -19.86 -17.75
N LYS A 74 -7.82 -20.83 -17.86
CA LYS A 74 -8.78 -21.15 -16.79
C LYS A 74 -8.04 -21.83 -15.65
N LEU A 75 -7.99 -21.18 -14.50
CA LEU A 75 -7.49 -21.73 -13.23
C LEU A 75 -8.66 -22.02 -12.30
N SER A 76 -8.46 -22.93 -11.34
CA SER A 76 -9.43 -23.12 -10.26
C SER A 76 -9.56 -21.84 -9.42
N VAL A 77 -10.74 -21.64 -8.82
CA VAL A 77 -11.02 -20.46 -7.98
C VAL A 77 -9.97 -20.30 -6.88
N VAL A 78 -9.59 -21.40 -6.23
CA VAL A 78 -8.57 -21.42 -5.16
C VAL A 78 -7.20 -20.98 -5.67
N SER A 79 -6.75 -21.51 -6.81
CA SER A 79 -5.47 -21.09 -7.40
C SER A 79 -5.48 -19.61 -7.75
N ARG A 80 -6.61 -19.12 -8.26
CA ARG A 80 -6.80 -17.72 -8.62
C ARG A 80 -6.71 -16.81 -7.40
N LEU A 81 -7.36 -17.19 -6.29
CA LEU A 81 -7.28 -16.45 -5.03
C LEU A 81 -5.86 -16.44 -4.46
N LEU A 82 -5.15 -17.55 -4.50
CA LEU A 82 -3.77 -17.62 -4.02
C LEU A 82 -2.83 -16.74 -4.87
N LEU A 83 -3.01 -16.74 -6.19
CA LEU A 83 -2.26 -15.85 -7.07
C LEU A 83 -2.57 -14.38 -6.78
N MET A 84 -3.85 -14.02 -6.60
CA MET A 84 -4.25 -12.66 -6.23
C MET A 84 -3.62 -12.22 -4.90
N GLN A 85 -3.63 -13.08 -3.88
CA GLN A 85 -3.07 -12.78 -2.56
C GLN A 85 -1.55 -12.56 -2.60
N THR A 86 -0.84 -13.27 -3.48
CA THR A 86 0.61 -13.16 -3.62
C THR A 86 1.05 -12.03 -4.55
N LEU A 87 0.09 -11.32 -5.15
CA LEU A 87 0.34 -10.30 -6.18
C LEU A 87 0.62 -8.94 -5.52
N ALA A 88 1.89 -8.72 -5.18
CA ALA A 88 2.39 -7.43 -4.72
C ALA A 88 2.58 -6.44 -5.89
N ILE A 89 2.71 -5.13 -5.59
CA ILE A 89 3.08 -4.11 -6.59
C ILE A 89 4.37 -4.49 -7.31
N SER A 90 5.36 -5.02 -6.60
CA SER A 90 6.63 -5.47 -7.18
C SER A 90 6.43 -6.60 -8.20
N CYS A 91 5.53 -7.55 -7.90
CA CYS A 91 5.17 -8.61 -8.84
C CYS A 91 4.45 -8.03 -10.07
N TRP A 92 3.50 -7.11 -9.85
CA TRP A 92 2.77 -6.45 -10.91
C TRP A 92 3.69 -5.66 -11.85
N THR A 93 4.52 -4.78 -11.30
CA THR A 93 5.48 -3.97 -12.07
C THR A 93 6.43 -4.85 -12.87
N GLN A 94 7.02 -5.87 -12.23
CA GLN A 94 7.90 -6.81 -12.92
C GLN A 94 7.17 -7.54 -14.07
N MET A 95 5.93 -7.95 -13.85
CA MET A 95 5.12 -8.59 -14.88
C MET A 95 4.77 -7.63 -16.02
N MET A 96 4.46 -6.36 -15.74
CA MET A 96 4.16 -5.38 -16.78
C MET A 96 5.40 -5.00 -17.60
N THR A 97 6.56 -4.85 -16.96
CA THR A 97 7.80 -4.46 -17.65
C THR A 97 8.45 -5.61 -18.42
N ARG A 98 8.31 -6.86 -17.93
CA ARG A 98 8.94 -8.05 -18.54
C ARG A 98 7.96 -8.97 -19.26
N ALA A 99 6.67 -8.62 -19.33
CA ALA A 99 5.64 -9.45 -19.96
C ALA A 99 6.03 -9.89 -21.38
N ASP A 100 6.59 -8.98 -22.17
CA ASP A 100 6.91 -9.24 -23.58
C ASP A 100 8.14 -10.15 -23.77
N HIS A 101 9.00 -10.23 -22.75
CA HIS A 101 10.21 -11.04 -22.79
C HIS A 101 9.99 -12.48 -22.29
N VAL A 102 8.86 -12.75 -21.61
CA VAL A 102 8.55 -14.07 -21.06
C VAL A 102 7.45 -14.74 -21.90
N PRO A 103 7.72 -15.91 -22.51
CA PRO A 103 6.72 -16.67 -23.24
C PRO A 103 5.47 -16.93 -22.40
N ALA A 104 4.28 -16.74 -22.97
CA ALA A 104 3.00 -16.84 -22.25
C ALA A 104 2.85 -18.15 -21.44
N ARG A 105 3.41 -19.26 -21.95
CA ARG A 105 3.38 -20.57 -21.28
C ARG A 105 4.21 -20.63 -19.98
N GLN A 106 5.22 -19.78 -19.83
CA GLN A 106 6.14 -19.77 -18.68
C GLN A 106 5.84 -18.65 -17.67
N ARG A 107 5.01 -17.66 -18.03
CA ARG A 107 4.66 -16.51 -17.17
C ARG A 107 4.19 -16.92 -15.77
N LEU A 108 3.35 -17.95 -15.68
CA LEU A 108 2.85 -18.44 -14.38
C LEU A 108 3.98 -19.02 -13.51
N ARG A 109 4.91 -19.79 -14.08
CA ARG A 109 6.04 -20.38 -13.33
C ARG A 109 7.02 -19.29 -12.88
N TYR A 110 7.31 -18.35 -13.78
CA TYR A 110 8.15 -17.19 -13.46
C TYR A 110 7.52 -16.35 -12.34
N TYR A 111 6.22 -16.07 -12.42
CA TYR A 111 5.48 -15.36 -11.38
C TYR A 111 5.58 -16.06 -10.02
N ILE A 112 5.33 -17.37 -9.97
CA ILE A 112 5.38 -18.14 -8.70
C ILE A 112 6.78 -18.07 -8.09
N GLY A 113 7.84 -18.27 -8.89
CA GLY A 113 9.22 -18.17 -8.41
C GLY A 113 9.55 -16.78 -7.86
N PHE A 114 9.13 -15.73 -8.56
CA PHE A 114 9.32 -14.35 -8.11
C PHE A 114 8.53 -14.04 -6.84
N ALA A 115 7.26 -14.44 -6.78
CA ALA A 115 6.39 -14.23 -5.63
C ALA A 115 6.91 -14.94 -4.38
N VAL A 116 7.36 -16.20 -4.49
CA VAL A 116 7.94 -16.95 -3.37
C VAL A 116 9.22 -16.29 -2.87
N THR A 117 10.09 -15.83 -3.78
CA THR A 117 11.31 -15.10 -3.41
C THR A 117 10.97 -13.81 -2.68
N LEU A 118 9.95 -13.08 -3.15
CA LEU A 118 9.49 -11.83 -2.55
C LEU A 118 8.89 -12.06 -1.15
N ILE A 119 8.09 -13.12 -0.97
CA ILE A 119 7.55 -13.53 0.34
C ILE A 119 8.70 -13.89 1.29
N GLY A 120 9.66 -14.69 0.82
CA GLY A 120 10.83 -15.08 1.61
C GLY A 120 11.62 -13.86 2.09
N ALA A 121 11.91 -12.93 1.18
CA ALA A 121 12.59 -11.68 1.52
C ALA A 121 11.76 -10.80 2.48
N ALA A 122 10.44 -10.76 2.31
CA ALA A 122 9.53 -10.04 3.20
C ALA A 122 9.55 -10.61 4.61
N LEU A 123 9.44 -11.94 4.75
CA LEU A 123 9.47 -12.63 6.04
C LEU A 123 10.82 -12.43 6.74
N LEU A 124 11.94 -12.64 6.02
CA LEU A 124 13.28 -12.40 6.55
C LEU A 124 13.43 -10.94 7.01
N GLY A 125 12.96 -10.00 6.20
CA GLY A 125 12.95 -8.58 6.55
C GLY A 125 12.15 -8.29 7.82
N THR A 126 10.95 -8.86 7.97
CA THR A 126 10.15 -8.71 9.19
C THR A 126 10.85 -9.33 10.40
N THR A 127 11.45 -10.53 10.28
CA THR A 127 12.19 -11.17 11.38
C THR A 127 13.38 -10.33 11.82
N ILE A 128 14.20 -9.86 10.87
CA ILE A 128 15.35 -9.00 11.16
C ILE A 128 14.89 -7.71 11.82
N GLY A 129 13.85 -7.07 11.29
CA GLY A 129 13.27 -5.85 11.86
C GLY A 129 12.74 -6.05 13.28
N HIS A 130 12.04 -7.15 13.53
CA HIS A 130 11.48 -7.48 14.83
C HIS A 130 12.56 -7.70 15.89
N GLN A 131 13.66 -8.37 15.54
CA GLN A 131 14.80 -8.52 16.45
C GLN A 131 15.54 -7.20 16.68
N LEU A 132 15.76 -6.42 15.62
CA LEU A 132 16.41 -5.11 15.69
C LEU A 132 15.59 -4.08 16.51
N GLY A 133 14.26 -4.18 16.51
CA GLY A 133 13.39 -3.30 17.29
C GLY A 133 13.70 -3.30 18.80
N ARG A 134 14.38 -4.33 19.31
CA ARG A 134 14.82 -4.38 20.72
C ARG A 134 16.09 -3.59 21.01
N VAL A 135 16.86 -3.27 19.97
CA VAL A 135 18.22 -2.69 20.08
C VAL A 135 18.26 -1.27 19.51
N VAL A 136 17.39 -0.97 18.53
CA VAL A 136 17.39 0.29 17.80
C VAL A 136 16.63 1.38 18.58
N PRO A 137 17.19 2.61 18.69
CA PRO A 137 16.51 3.73 19.34
C PRO A 137 15.16 4.06 18.68
N GLN A 138 14.16 4.39 19.49
CA GLN A 138 12.80 4.71 19.04
C GLN A 138 12.74 5.82 17.97
N SER A 139 13.68 6.78 18.01
CA SER A 139 13.81 7.84 17.01
C SER A 139 14.01 7.33 15.58
N VAL A 140 14.75 6.23 15.41
CA VAL A 140 15.00 5.62 14.09
C VAL A 140 13.75 4.89 13.58
N LEU A 141 12.98 4.28 14.49
CA LEU A 141 11.72 3.59 14.16
C LEU A 141 10.68 4.58 13.62
N ILE A 142 10.55 5.74 14.26
CA ILE A 142 9.64 6.81 13.84
C ILE A 142 9.98 7.25 12.41
N VAL A 143 11.26 7.49 12.10
CA VAL A 143 11.71 7.87 10.76
C VAL A 143 11.40 6.79 9.73
N ALA A 144 11.63 5.51 10.06
CA ALA A 144 11.34 4.39 9.18
C ALA A 144 9.84 4.24 8.86
N ILE A 145 8.98 4.50 9.84
CA ILE A 145 7.52 4.50 9.64
C ILE A 145 7.11 5.68 8.75
N PHE A 146 7.68 6.87 8.99
CA PHE A 146 7.42 8.08 8.22
C PHE A 146 7.84 7.99 6.74
N MET A 147 8.72 7.06 6.38
CA MET A 147 9.08 6.84 4.97
C MET A 147 7.89 6.44 4.10
N THR A 148 6.87 5.79 4.67
CA THR A 148 5.69 5.37 3.89
C THR A 148 4.82 6.55 3.45
N PRO A 149 4.35 7.45 4.34
CA PRO A 149 3.63 8.65 3.92
C PRO A 149 4.51 9.58 3.08
N LEU A 150 5.82 9.68 3.36
CA LEU A 150 6.76 10.43 2.52
C LEU A 150 6.86 9.86 1.10
N TYR A 151 6.94 8.55 0.95
CA TYR A 151 6.94 7.89 -0.36
C TYR A 151 5.65 8.19 -1.14
N LEU A 152 4.49 8.14 -0.48
CA LEU A 152 3.22 8.48 -1.11
C LEU A 152 3.16 9.95 -1.53
N LEU A 153 3.65 10.87 -0.68
CA LEU A 153 3.79 12.29 -1.02
C LEU A 153 4.69 12.49 -2.24
N LEU A 154 5.87 11.88 -2.25
CA LEU A 154 6.82 11.96 -3.36
C LEU A 154 6.24 11.38 -4.66
N LEU A 155 5.56 10.24 -4.59
CA LEU A 155 4.88 9.62 -5.73
C LEU A 155 3.85 10.57 -6.36
N ILE A 156 3.08 11.28 -5.53
CA ILE A 156 2.05 12.20 -6.00
C ILE A 156 2.65 13.52 -6.50
N CYS A 157 3.69 14.05 -5.85
CA CYS A 157 4.45 15.19 -6.36
C CYS A 157 5.06 14.88 -7.74
N GLY A 158 5.52 13.65 -7.93
CA GLY A 158 6.00 13.12 -9.22
C GLY A 158 4.91 12.87 -10.26
N ALA A 159 3.62 12.91 -9.90
CA ALA A 159 2.54 12.71 -10.85
C ALA A 159 2.52 13.83 -11.89
N ARG A 160 2.48 13.44 -13.18
CA ARG A 160 2.44 14.36 -14.34
C ARG A 160 1.15 15.19 -14.40
N GLN A 161 0.07 14.72 -13.81
CA GLN A 161 -1.23 15.38 -13.88
C GLN A 161 -1.38 16.41 -12.75
N TRP A 162 -1.64 17.67 -13.14
CA TRP A 162 -1.91 18.77 -12.21
C TRP A 162 -3.11 18.51 -11.30
N ALA A 163 -4.10 17.73 -11.75
CA ALA A 163 -5.23 17.29 -10.94
C ALA A 163 -4.82 16.60 -9.64
N ASN A 164 -3.87 15.66 -9.72
CA ASN A 164 -3.40 14.94 -8.53
C ASN A 164 -2.66 15.85 -7.55
N ARG A 165 -1.92 16.83 -8.05
CA ARG A 165 -1.20 17.80 -7.21
C ARG A 165 -2.16 18.75 -6.49
N LEU A 166 -3.17 19.25 -7.20
CA LEU A 166 -4.21 20.11 -6.63
C LEU A 166 -5.06 19.35 -5.60
N SER A 167 -5.44 18.09 -5.87
CA SER A 167 -6.18 17.27 -4.92
C SER A 167 -5.46 17.12 -3.58
N VAL A 168 -4.13 16.98 -3.60
CA VAL A 168 -3.33 16.90 -2.37
C VAL A 168 -3.25 18.24 -1.66
N LEU A 169 -3.01 19.34 -2.39
CA LEU A 169 -2.98 20.68 -1.79
C LEU A 169 -4.30 21.02 -1.10
N PHE A 170 -5.42 20.78 -1.78
CA PHE A 170 -6.74 20.96 -1.19
C PHE A 170 -6.98 19.99 -0.03
N GLY A 171 -6.54 18.74 -0.13
CA GLY A 171 -6.62 17.78 0.98
C GLY A 171 -5.85 18.25 2.22
N ILE A 172 -4.63 18.78 2.05
CA ILE A 172 -3.84 19.33 3.16
C ILE A 172 -4.56 20.54 3.77
N ALA A 173 -5.02 21.48 2.94
CA ALA A 173 -5.71 22.68 3.41
C ALA A 173 -7.01 22.35 4.17
N VAL A 174 -7.84 21.46 3.62
CA VAL A 174 -9.09 21.00 4.25
C VAL A 174 -8.79 20.21 5.51
N GLY A 175 -7.77 19.35 5.50
CA GLY A 175 -7.35 18.58 6.68
C GLY A 175 -6.90 19.49 7.82
N LEU A 176 -6.06 20.49 7.54
CA LEU A 176 -5.57 21.43 8.55
C LEU A 176 -6.70 22.30 9.12
N ALA A 177 -7.67 22.68 8.29
CA ALA A 177 -8.83 23.47 8.70
C ALA A 177 -9.86 22.67 9.51
N LEU A 178 -10.07 21.39 9.17
CA LEU A 178 -11.08 20.54 9.82
C LEU A 178 -10.55 19.79 11.05
N TYR A 179 -9.23 19.59 11.17
CA TYR A 179 -8.64 18.88 12.30
C TYR A 179 -9.03 19.46 13.68
N PRO A 180 -9.05 20.79 13.90
CA PRO A 180 -9.46 21.36 15.19
C PRO A 180 -10.92 21.10 15.56
N VAL A 181 -11.78 20.79 14.58
CA VAL A 181 -13.23 20.62 14.78
C VAL A 181 -13.63 19.15 14.84
N MET A 182 -13.01 18.31 14.01
CA MET A 182 -13.43 16.92 13.78
C MET A 182 -12.42 15.86 14.24
N GLY A 183 -11.22 16.25 14.68
CA GLY A 183 -10.17 15.31 15.08
C GLY A 183 -9.82 14.33 13.96
N ASP A 184 -9.81 13.02 14.26
CA ASP A 184 -9.43 11.97 13.31
C ASP A 184 -10.35 11.86 12.08
N TRP A 185 -11.61 12.27 12.21
CA TRP A 185 -12.56 12.30 11.09
C TRP A 185 -12.19 13.33 10.02
N ALA A 186 -11.39 14.33 10.37
CA ALA A 186 -10.87 15.31 9.43
C ALA A 186 -10.04 14.65 8.33
N VAL A 187 -9.37 13.52 8.59
CA VAL A 187 -8.55 12.82 7.58
C VAL A 187 -9.42 12.25 6.47
N ILE A 188 -10.57 11.66 6.81
CA ILE A 188 -11.51 11.10 5.83
C ILE A 188 -12.17 12.24 5.04
N ALA A 189 -12.62 13.29 5.74
CA ALA A 189 -13.23 14.46 5.11
C ALA A 189 -12.24 15.18 4.18
N ALA A 190 -10.99 15.34 4.59
CA ALA A 190 -9.92 15.94 3.81
C ALA A 190 -9.60 15.12 2.55
N GLY A 191 -9.52 13.80 2.68
CA GLY A 191 -9.30 12.92 1.53
C GLY A 191 -10.43 13.02 0.49
N LEU A 192 -11.68 12.99 0.96
CA LEU A 192 -12.85 13.06 0.08
C LEU A 192 -12.98 14.45 -0.56
N LEU A 193 -13.04 15.51 0.25
CA LEU A 193 -13.23 16.87 -0.22
C LEU A 193 -12.03 17.38 -1.01
N GLY A 194 -10.80 17.12 -0.56
CA GLY A 194 -9.58 17.47 -1.28
C GLY A 194 -9.49 16.77 -2.63
N GLY A 195 -9.80 15.47 -2.67
CA GLY A 195 -9.90 14.69 -3.90
C GLY A 195 -10.90 15.29 -4.89
N THR A 196 -12.13 15.52 -4.45
CA THR A 196 -13.22 16.07 -5.26
C THR A 196 -12.89 17.47 -5.77
N LEU A 197 -12.43 18.38 -4.90
CA LEU A 197 -12.08 19.75 -5.28
C LEU A 197 -10.91 19.80 -6.28
N GLY A 198 -9.88 18.97 -6.09
CA GLY A 198 -8.77 18.88 -7.04
C GLY A 198 -9.19 18.29 -8.40
N PHE A 199 -10.10 17.32 -8.41
CA PHE A 199 -10.63 16.74 -9.65
C PHE A 199 -11.47 17.75 -10.44
N PHE A 200 -12.33 18.53 -9.77
CA PHE A 200 -13.17 19.53 -10.44
C PHE A 200 -12.37 20.78 -10.85
N SER A 201 -11.39 21.22 -10.07
CA SER A 201 -10.61 22.43 -10.39
C SER A 201 -9.61 22.24 -11.54
N ALA A 202 -9.08 21.03 -11.73
CA ALA A 202 -8.03 20.79 -12.71
C ALA A 202 -8.45 20.95 -14.18
N PRO A 203 -9.64 20.50 -14.62
CA PRO A 203 -10.17 20.79 -15.95
C PRO A 203 -10.43 22.28 -16.19
N HIS A 204 -10.77 23.05 -15.15
CA HIS A 204 -11.08 24.47 -15.29
C HIS A 204 -9.83 25.37 -15.29
N LEU A 205 -8.75 24.99 -14.61
CA LEU A 205 -7.49 25.76 -14.63
C LEU A 205 -6.57 25.43 -15.83
N PHE A 206 -6.55 24.19 -16.31
CA PHE A 206 -5.54 23.73 -17.29
C PHE A 206 -6.09 23.39 -18.68
N ARG A 207 -7.34 23.79 -19.00
CA ARG A 207 -7.92 23.62 -20.36
C ARG A 207 -7.17 24.39 -21.45
N ASN A 208 -6.17 25.21 -21.13
CA ASN A 208 -5.45 26.05 -22.09
C ASN A 208 -4.03 25.57 -22.46
N LYS A 209 -3.64 24.32 -22.14
CA LYS A 209 -2.39 23.71 -22.64
C LYS A 209 -2.58 22.25 -23.10
N ALA A 210 -3.58 22.02 -23.94
CA ALA A 210 -3.63 20.84 -24.80
C ALA A 210 -3.24 21.29 -26.21
N GLY A 211 -1.93 21.39 -26.45
CA GLY A 211 -1.33 21.86 -27.69
C GLY A 211 0.15 22.14 -27.45
N ASP A 212 0.93 21.05 -27.34
CA ASP A 212 2.35 20.90 -27.70
C ASP A 212 2.79 19.46 -27.35
#